data_AF-A0A8J4Q8J3-F1
#
_entry.id   AF-A0A8J4Q8J3-F1
#
_cell.length_a   1.000
_cell.length_b   1.000
_cell.length_c   1.000
_cell.angle_alpha   90.00
_cell.angle_beta   90.00
_cell.angle_gamma   90.00
#
_symmetry.space_group_name_H-M   'P 1'
#
loop_
_entity.id
_entity.type
_entity.pdbx_description
1 polymer ?
#
loop_
_entity_poly.entity_id
_entity_poly.type
_entity_poly.pdbx_seq_one_letter_code
_entity_poly.pdbx_strand_id
1 'polypeptide(L)' 'MRSYLIVIIVLLTISLTLAEQNHDVPEEIIYGGIRLRCPKFSGAGACIEACDNCAADELCCGNGCGHVCTKGVPVL' A
#
# COMPACT_ATOMS: atom_id res chain seq x y z
N MET A 1 -5.09 -36.39 16.62
CA MET A 1 -3.96 -36.09 15.70
C MET A 1 -4.44 -35.33 14.45
N ARG A 2 -5.44 -35.82 13.70
CA ARG A 2 -5.99 -35.11 12.52
C ARG A 2 -6.60 -33.73 12.82
N SER A 3 -7.28 -33.57 13.95
CA SER A 3 -7.86 -32.27 14.35
C SER A 3 -6.79 -31.21 14.65
N TYR A 4 -5.67 -31.60 15.26
CA TYR A 4 -4.54 -30.69 15.51
C TYR A 4 -3.86 -30.25 14.21
N LEU A 5 -3.75 -31.15 13.23
CA LEU A 5 -3.18 -30.83 11.92
C LEU A 5 -4.00 -29.76 11.18
N ILE A 6 -5.33 -29.85 11.23
CA ILE A 6 -6.23 -28.86 10.63
C ILE A 6 -6.07 -27.49 11.30
N VAL A 7 -6.00 -27.46 12.64
CA VAL A 7 -5.78 -26.22 13.39
C VAL A 7 -4.45 -25.56 13.04
N ILE A 8 -3.37 -26.34 12.91
CA ILE A 8 -2.05 -25.83 12.51
C ILE A 8 -2.08 -25.23 11.09
N ILE A 9 -2.72 -25.91 10.13
CA ILE A 9 -2.84 -25.43 8.75
C ILE A 9 -3.61 -24.10 8.69
N VAL A 10 -4.72 -24.00 9.43
CA VAL A 10 -5.54 -22.78 9.49
C VAL A 10 -4.74 -21.62 10.10
N LEU A 11 -4.02 -21.85 11.19
CA LEU A 11 -3.21 -20.80 11.82
C LEU A 11 -2.06 -20.35 10.93
N LEU A 12 -1.36 -21.28 10.26
CA LEU A 12 -0.29 -20.93 9.32
C LEU A 12 -0.82 -20.11 8.14
N THR A 13 -1.94 -20.52 7.53
CA THR A 13 -2.53 -19.76 6.41
C THR A 13 -3.01 -18.37 6.83
N ILE A 14 -3.56 -18.20 8.04
CA ILE A 14 -3.90 -16.89 8.60
C ILE A 14 -2.63 -16.04 8.80
N SER A 15 -1.56 -16.61 9.35
CA SER A 15 -0.30 -15.87 9.52
C SER A 15 0.36 -15.48 8.19
N LEU A 16 0.34 -16.35 7.17
CA LEU A 16 0.87 -16.02 5.85
C LEU A 16 0.04 -14.95 5.13
N THR A 17 -1.29 -14.94 5.29
CA THR A 17 -2.16 -13.92 4.68
C THR A 17 -2.08 -12.57 5.39
N LEU A 18 -1.81 -12.53 6.69
CA LEU A 18 -1.61 -11.29 7.45
C LEU A 18 -0.23 -10.65 7.21
N ALA A 19 0.75 -11.40 6.71
CA ALA A 19 2.09 -10.88 6.44
C ALA A 19 2.15 -9.96 5.20
N GLU A 20 1.15 -10.01 4.32
CA GLU A 20 1.12 -9.29 3.03
C GLU A 20 0.46 -7.90 3.10
N GLN A 21 -0.18 -7.55 4.22
CA GLN A 21 -0.88 -6.25 4.36
C GLN A 21 -0.01 -5.11 4.89
N ASN A 22 1.24 -5.38 5.24
CA ASN A 22 2.22 -4.36 5.59
C ASN A 22 3.02 -3.94 4.36
N HIS A 23 2.33 -3.50 3.30
CA HIS A 23 3.01 -2.83 2.21
C HIS A 23 3.62 -1.56 2.80
N ASP A 24 4.95 -1.56 2.98
CA ASP A 24 5.77 -0.43 3.42
C ASP A 24 5.79 0.59 2.27
N VAL A 25 4.64 1.20 1.98
CA VAL A 25 4.55 2.29 1.01
C VAL A 25 5.07 3.54 1.70
N PRO A 26 6.15 4.17 1.21
CA PRO A 26 6.64 5.39 1.81
C PRO A 26 5.63 6.54 1.60
N GLU A 27 5.21 7.21 2.67
CA GLU A 27 4.37 8.42 2.62
C GLU A 27 5.08 9.63 1.97
N GLU A 28 6.41 9.55 1.84
CA GLU A 28 7.26 10.58 1.23
C GLU A 28 8.45 9.95 0.49
N ILE A 29 8.81 10.51 -0.67
CA ILE A 29 10.02 10.14 -1.42
C ILE A 29 10.91 11.35 -1.67
N ILE A 30 12.21 11.14 -1.90
CA ILE A 30 13.12 12.18 -2.40
C ILE A 30 13.44 11.89 -3.86
N TYR A 31 12.97 12.76 -4.76
CA TYR A 31 13.26 12.70 -6.18
C TYR A 31 13.96 13.99 -6.62
N GLY A 32 15.16 13.88 -7.19
CA GLY A 32 15.94 15.04 -7.62
C GLY A 32 16.29 16.03 -6.48
N GLY A 33 16.39 15.55 -5.24
CA GLY A 33 16.65 16.39 -4.05
C GLY A 33 15.42 17.11 -3.50
N ILE A 34 14.23 16.87 -4.06
CA ILE A 34 12.96 17.43 -3.60
C ILE A 34 12.19 16.36 -2.84
N ARG A 35 11.65 16.73 -1.69
CA ARG A 35 10.71 15.92 -0.91
C ARG A 35 9.32 15.96 -1.56
N LEU A 36 8.77 14.79 -1.88
CA LEU A 36 7.47 14.63 -2.52
C LEU A 36 6.54 13.82 -1.63
N ARG A 37 5.28 14.26 -1.51
CA ARG A 37 4.23 13.55 -0.76
C ARG A 37 2.97 13.36 -1.61
N CYS A 38 2.04 12.55 -1.11
CA CYS A 38 0.72 12.43 -1.75
C CYS A 38 -0.03 13.77 -1.78
N PRO A 39 -0.67 14.13 -2.92
CA PRO A 39 -1.60 15.24 -2.97
C PRO A 39 -2.79 14.95 -2.05
N LYS A 40 -3.42 16.01 -1.54
CA LYS A 40 -4.69 15.85 -0.82
C LYS A 40 -5.75 15.43 -1.83
N PHE A 41 -6.27 14.23 -1.66
CA PHE A 41 -7.42 13.76 -2.42
C PHE A 41 -8.73 14.22 -1.78
N SER A 42 -9.71 14.59 -2.60
CA SER A 42 -11.09 14.84 -2.16
C SER A 42 -12.06 14.09 -3.07
N GLY A 43 -12.95 13.29 -2.46
CA GLY A 43 -13.96 12.50 -3.18
C GLY A 43 -13.96 11.02 -2.77
N ALA A 44 -14.75 10.22 -3.49
CA ALA A 44 -14.77 8.77 -3.38
C ALA A 44 -14.18 8.16 -4.65
N GLY A 45 -12.92 7.74 -4.60
CA GLY A 45 -12.27 7.01 -5.68
C GLY A 45 -12.73 5.55 -5.74
N ALA A 46 -12.26 4.85 -6.76
CA ALA A 46 -12.53 3.43 -6.91
C ALA A 46 -11.83 2.64 -5.79
N CYS A 47 -12.54 1.68 -5.22
CA CYS A 47 -12.01 0.73 -4.24
C CYS A 47 -11.14 -0.33 -4.92
N ILE A 48 -9.98 0.09 -5.40
CA ILE A 48 -9.02 -0.76 -6.08
C ILE A 48 -7.62 -0.52 -5.50
N GLU A 49 -6.90 -1.60 -5.23
CA GLU A 49 -5.48 -1.57 -4.91
C GLU A 49 -4.71 -1.75 -6.22
N ALA A 50 -4.31 -0.63 -6.83
CA ALA A 50 -3.61 -0.60 -8.10
C ALA A 50 -2.20 0.00 -7.93
N CYS A 51 -1.46 -0.54 -6.96
CA CYS A 51 -0.08 -0.16 -6.67
C CYS A 51 0.73 -1.42 -6.38
N ASP A 52 1.78 -1.66 -7.17
CA ASP A 52 2.80 -2.66 -6.84
C ASP A 52 4.21 -2.13 -7.08
N ASN A 53 4.40 -1.14 -7.96
CA ASN A 53 5.69 -0.51 -8.21
C ASN A 53 5.50 0.80 -9.02
N CYS A 54 5.21 1.92 -8.34
CA CYS A 54 4.99 3.20 -9.01
C CYS A 54 6.28 3.74 -9.67
N ALA A 55 6.14 4.70 -10.60
CA ALA A 55 7.31 5.37 -11.16
C ALA A 55 8.13 6.10 -10.09
N ALA A 56 9.39 6.42 -10.38
CA ALA A 56 10.34 6.97 -9.40
C ALA A 56 9.92 8.32 -8.76
N ASP A 57 9.00 9.07 -9.37
CA ASP A 57 8.44 10.33 -8.89
C ASP A 57 6.94 10.21 -8.51
N GLU A 58 6.45 8.98 -8.39
CA GLU A 58 5.08 8.66 -8.01
C GLU A 58 5.06 7.94 -6.66
N LEU A 59 3.98 8.17 -5.92
CA LEU A 59 3.69 7.49 -4.67
C LEU A 59 2.38 6.73 -4.82
N CYS A 60 2.25 5.61 -4.12
CA CYS A 60 0.98 4.93 -4.03
C CYS A 60 0.08 5.69 -3.05
N CYS A 61 -0.85 6.47 -3.58
CA CYS A 61 -1.66 7.40 -2.81
C CYS A 61 -3.10 6.92 -2.70
N GLY A 62 -3.68 7.12 -1.51
CA GLY A 62 -5.10 6.88 -1.28
C GLY A 62 -5.98 7.79 -2.13
N ASN A 63 -6.95 7.20 -2.83
CA ASN A 63 -7.95 7.91 -3.63
C ASN A 63 -9.31 8.01 -2.92
N GLY A 64 -9.34 7.87 -1.59
CA GLY A 64 -10.58 7.88 -0.80
C GLY A 64 -11.31 6.53 -0.69
N CYS A 65 -10.90 5.47 -1.41
CA CYS A 65 -11.31 4.11 -1.09
C CYS A 65 -10.15 3.09 -1.17
N GLY A 66 -9.41 3.09 -2.28
CA GLY A 66 -8.20 2.28 -2.46
C GLY A 66 -6.98 3.14 -2.74
N HIS A 67 -5.97 2.55 -3.38
CA HIS A 67 -4.73 3.25 -3.71
C HIS A 67 -4.35 3.15 -5.19
N VAL A 68 -3.78 4.24 -5.72
CA VAL A 68 -3.30 4.34 -7.09
C VAL A 68 -1.99 5.12 -7.16
N CYS A 69 -1.10 4.77 -8.10
CA CYS A 69 0.11 5.55 -8.35
C CYS A 69 -0.25 6.98 -8.78
N THR A 70 0.24 7.95 -8.01
CA THR A 70 -0.05 9.37 -8.20
C THR A 70 1.25 10.16 -8.14
N LYS A 71 1.40 11.15 -9.01
CA LYS A 71 2.54 12.08 -8.96
C LYS A 71 2.61 12.78 -7.61
N GLY A 72 3.79 12.74 -7.00
CA GLY A 72 4.03 13.42 -5.74
C GLY A 72 4.03 14.94 -5.90
N VAL A 73 3.62 15.65 -4.86
CA VAL A 73 3.69 17.12 -4.79
C VAL A 73 4.84 17.56 -3.88
N PRO A 74 5.59 18.62 -4.24
CA PRO A 74 6.67 19.14 -3.40
C PRO A 74 6.20 19.53 -1.99
N VAL A 75 7.00 19.16 -0.99
CA VAL A 75 6.92 19.69 0.36
C VAL A 75 7.85 20.90 0.43
N LEU A 76 7.27 22.09 0.63
CA LEU A 76 7.98 23.35 0.80
C LEU A 76 8.30 23.61 2.28
#